data_AF-R1EH25-F1
#
_entry.id   AF-R1EH25-F1
#
_cell.length_a   1.000
_cell.length_b   1.000
_cell.length_c   1.000
_cell.angle_alpha   90.00
_cell.angle_beta   90.00
_cell.angle_gamma   90.00
#
_symmetry.space_group_name_H-M   'P 1'
#
loop_
_entity.id
_entity.type
_entity.pdbx_description
1 polymer ?
#
loop_
_entity_poly.entity_id
_entity_poly.type
_entity_poly.pdbx_seq_one_letter_code
_entity_poly.pdbx_strand_id
1 'polypeptide(L)'
;MSRAEGLLLELESSASKLVELAPTAGESLQGFSAHEVERLSEALAVHVHAALAAAAPAFDAAPEGSSAVGGESVEGALGILAAAAAVARAIAVEPSFGIPEKLQAVAEALHDIIFDLHDPRASTLQGAIVELCESWWLAERPGRDELVPQTISYLLVSALHEAATAADVKRLWALRSALGVLDYADPSVAALKRLLLHCMIKPLVLRCAEGRKLLVYLFGLHPPFIAELHRAIKAQIPVCRKSLRDLYGEIYFRAWRAASGASSSSTSGGARGGSSVCAYLERLEEGCLQDLMFHAVHAASANMATALRQVLAYTHAQKRQRGVDSMLLRLYEPILWRALKVANPHVRRNAATLLIEAFPLQDPTLPLTQLDEALQRQFDALAALLKDDSVPVRVVAELIPSATSTPLLLLLTKELAHDAAANSVRVAVFQGLRFLLANNGSAACLATLKGSAASKSPLAPLAPLLHDSSQRVRGLAWPSLARPEALLTRLPLEPPPLQLRLARLLLPLYLPAGKTAPLQLGRLLKLCAERTACAAALLQHTPKLAAPSAIVKARAPP
;
A
#
# COMPACT_ATOMS: atom_id res chain seq x y z
N MET A 1 -63.60 13.24 -5.22
CA MET A 1 -62.53 12.49 -4.54
C MET A 1 -61.26 12.62 -5.34
N SER A 2 -60.17 13.06 -4.71
CA SER A 2 -58.86 13.05 -5.36
C SER A 2 -58.42 11.59 -5.57
N ARG A 3 -57.48 11.36 -6.50
CA ARG A 3 -56.90 10.02 -6.70
C ARG A 3 -56.30 9.47 -5.39
N ALA A 4 -55.60 10.32 -4.65
CA ALA A 4 -54.97 9.98 -3.38
C ALA A 4 -56.01 9.60 -2.32
N GLU A 5 -57.09 10.36 -2.21
CA GLU A 5 -58.18 10.10 -1.27
C GLU A 5 -58.91 8.78 -1.55
N GLY A 6 -59.09 8.42 -2.83
CA GLY A 6 -59.62 7.10 -3.22
C GLY A 6 -58.72 5.95 -2.82
N LEU A 7 -57.41 6.07 -3.09
CA LEU A 7 -56.41 5.06 -2.71
C LEU A 7 -56.31 4.90 -1.19
N LEU A 8 -56.38 5.99 -0.42
CA LEU A 8 -56.34 5.95 1.04
C LEU A 8 -57.53 5.18 1.62
N LEU A 9 -58.76 5.42 1.12
CA LEU A 9 -59.94 4.69 1.59
C LEU A 9 -59.86 3.19 1.29
N GLU A 10 -59.31 2.80 0.15
CA GLU A 10 -59.08 1.38 -0.18
C GLU A 10 -58.01 0.77 0.73
N LEU A 11 -56.92 1.51 1.01
CA LEU A 11 -55.85 1.05 1.90
C LEU A 11 -56.31 0.97 3.35
N GLU A 12 -57.12 1.90 3.83
CA GLU A 12 -57.69 1.87 5.19
C GLU A 12 -58.63 0.67 5.39
N SER A 13 -59.28 0.19 4.33
CA SER A 13 -60.25 -0.91 4.40
C SER A 13 -59.68 -2.30 4.09
N SER A 14 -58.59 -2.42 3.33
CA SER A 14 -58.02 -3.72 2.97
C SER A 14 -56.49 -3.75 2.87
N ALA A 15 -55.87 -4.66 3.62
CA ALA A 15 -54.44 -4.96 3.52
C ALA A 15 -54.04 -5.56 2.15
N SER A 16 -54.96 -6.21 1.43
CA SER A 16 -54.66 -6.77 0.10
C SER A 16 -54.30 -5.67 -0.91
N LYS A 17 -54.90 -4.48 -0.74
CA LYS A 17 -54.62 -3.33 -1.60
C LYS A 17 -53.20 -2.81 -1.44
N LEU A 18 -52.62 -2.98 -0.25
CA LEU A 18 -51.22 -2.67 0.02
C LEU A 18 -50.28 -3.46 -0.90
N VAL A 19 -50.56 -4.76 -1.07
CA VAL A 19 -49.78 -5.66 -1.92
C VAL A 19 -49.88 -5.27 -3.39
N GLU A 20 -51.06 -4.83 -3.84
CA GLU A 20 -51.25 -4.30 -5.20
C GLU A 20 -50.50 -2.97 -5.44
N LEU A 21 -50.41 -2.12 -4.41
CA LEU A 21 -49.74 -0.82 -4.48
C LEU A 21 -48.22 -0.94 -4.50
N ALA A 22 -47.65 -1.86 -3.71
CA ALA A 22 -46.22 -1.95 -3.44
C ALA A 22 -45.30 -1.91 -4.67
N PRO A 23 -45.58 -2.62 -5.79
CA PRO A 23 -44.72 -2.59 -6.98
C PRO A 23 -44.62 -1.21 -7.65
N THR A 24 -45.65 -0.37 -7.50
CA THR A 24 -45.73 0.97 -8.11
C THR A 24 -45.75 2.10 -7.08
N ALA A 25 -45.38 1.81 -5.83
CA ALA A 25 -45.54 2.76 -4.72
C ALA A 25 -44.87 4.13 -5.00
N GLY A 26 -43.68 4.14 -5.60
CA GLY A 26 -42.98 5.39 -5.95
C GLY A 26 -43.75 6.27 -6.94
N GLU A 27 -44.46 5.70 -7.91
CA GLU A 27 -45.29 6.45 -8.88
C GLU A 27 -46.68 6.75 -8.32
N SER A 28 -47.26 5.80 -7.60
CA SER A 28 -48.61 5.88 -7.06
C SER A 28 -48.75 6.89 -5.93
N LEU A 29 -47.66 7.18 -5.21
CA LEU A 29 -47.61 8.18 -4.15
C LEU A 29 -47.24 9.59 -4.66
N GLN A 30 -46.93 9.76 -5.95
CA GLN A 30 -46.58 11.08 -6.48
C GLN A 30 -47.72 12.09 -6.29
N GLY A 31 -47.38 13.26 -5.75
CA GLY A 31 -48.32 14.34 -5.51
C GLY A 31 -49.17 14.17 -4.24
N PHE A 32 -48.90 13.18 -3.40
CA PHE A 32 -49.47 13.10 -2.06
C PHE A 32 -49.05 14.32 -1.22
N SER A 33 -49.98 14.84 -0.45
CA SER A 33 -49.75 15.87 0.57
C SER A 33 -49.23 15.26 1.88
N ALA A 34 -48.64 16.09 2.76
CA ALA A 34 -48.15 15.64 4.06
C ALA A 34 -49.25 14.96 4.91
N HIS A 35 -50.47 15.49 4.88
CA HIS A 35 -51.62 14.92 5.59
C HIS A 35 -52.05 13.55 5.00
N GLU A 36 -51.95 13.36 3.68
CA GLU A 36 -52.24 12.07 3.05
C GLU A 36 -51.18 11.02 3.39
N VAL A 37 -49.91 11.43 3.50
CA VAL A 37 -48.82 10.55 3.99
C VAL A 37 -49.02 10.16 5.46
N GLU A 38 -49.50 11.07 6.30
CA GLU A 38 -49.82 10.80 7.70
C GLU A 38 -50.92 9.75 7.84
N ARG A 39 -52.04 9.92 7.13
CA ARG A 39 -53.12 8.91 7.06
C ARG A 39 -52.65 7.57 6.53
N LEU A 40 -51.84 7.56 5.47
CA LEU A 40 -51.26 6.32 4.94
C LEU A 40 -50.39 5.62 5.99
N SER A 41 -49.63 6.38 6.78
CA SER A 41 -48.78 5.85 7.85
C SER A 41 -49.59 5.23 8.98
N GLU A 42 -50.75 5.80 9.32
CA GLU A 42 -51.70 5.20 10.27
C GLU A 42 -52.26 3.87 9.75
N ALA A 43 -52.70 3.84 8.49
CA ALA A 43 -53.20 2.61 7.86
C ALA A 43 -52.12 1.53 7.81
N LEU A 44 -50.89 1.89 7.41
CA LEU A 44 -49.73 0.99 7.44
C LEU A 44 -49.49 0.41 8.83
N ALA A 45 -49.52 1.23 9.87
CA ALA A 45 -49.30 0.76 11.24
C ALA A 45 -50.33 -0.29 11.69
N VAL A 46 -51.61 -0.10 11.34
CA VAL A 46 -52.67 -1.08 11.61
C VAL A 46 -52.42 -2.40 10.89
N HIS A 47 -52.09 -2.34 9.59
CA HIS A 47 -51.84 -3.54 8.78
C HIS A 47 -50.59 -4.30 9.21
N VAL A 48 -49.50 -3.59 9.50
CA VAL A 48 -48.26 -4.20 9.99
C VAL A 48 -48.49 -4.86 11.34
N HIS A 49 -49.18 -4.21 12.27
CA HIS A 49 -49.47 -4.81 13.58
C HIS A 49 -50.28 -6.12 13.45
N ALA A 50 -51.34 -6.12 12.63
CA ALA A 50 -52.13 -7.32 12.38
C ALA A 50 -51.33 -8.42 11.66
N ALA A 51 -50.52 -8.04 10.67
CA ALA A 51 -49.70 -8.98 9.90
C ALA A 51 -48.56 -9.58 10.74
N LEU A 52 -47.95 -8.83 11.66
CA LEU A 52 -46.94 -9.35 12.60
C LEU A 52 -47.55 -10.44 13.50
N ALA A 53 -48.76 -10.22 14.03
CA ALA A 53 -49.45 -11.22 14.83
C ALA A 53 -49.80 -12.48 14.03
N ALA A 54 -50.22 -12.33 12.77
CA ALA A 54 -50.52 -13.46 11.88
C ALA A 54 -49.27 -14.20 11.40
N ALA A 55 -48.13 -13.51 11.30
CA ALA A 55 -46.84 -14.08 10.88
C ALA A 55 -46.07 -14.74 12.05
N ALA A 56 -46.52 -14.62 13.30
CA ALA A 56 -45.87 -15.20 14.46
C ALA A 56 -45.42 -16.68 14.32
N PRO A 57 -46.20 -17.58 13.68
CA PRO A 57 -45.76 -18.96 13.45
C PRO A 57 -44.52 -19.11 12.57
N ALA A 58 -44.23 -18.13 11.70
CA ALA A 58 -42.99 -18.10 10.90
C ALA A 58 -41.76 -17.66 11.71
N PHE A 59 -41.98 -16.99 12.86
CA PHE A 59 -40.89 -16.55 13.72
C PHE A 59 -40.32 -17.69 14.57
N ASP A 60 -41.20 -18.58 15.03
CA ASP A 60 -40.86 -19.73 15.91
C ASP A 60 -40.57 -21.04 15.17
N ALA A 61 -40.60 -21.06 13.83
CA ALA A 61 -40.41 -22.27 13.06
C ALA A 61 -39.00 -22.85 13.29
N ALA A 62 -38.92 -23.90 14.12
CA ALA A 62 -37.68 -24.62 14.36
C ALA A 62 -37.07 -25.13 13.04
N PRO A 63 -35.73 -25.09 12.88
CA PRO A 63 -35.06 -25.34 11.60
C PRO A 63 -35.28 -26.73 11.01
N GLU A 64 -35.83 -27.70 11.75
CA GLU A 64 -36.17 -29.02 11.22
C GLU A 64 -37.45 -29.61 11.85
N GLY A 65 -38.44 -29.95 11.01
CA GLY A 65 -39.36 -31.08 11.29
C GLY A 65 -40.80 -30.82 11.72
N SER A 66 -41.29 -29.58 11.82
CA SER A 66 -42.70 -29.34 12.19
C SER A 66 -43.61 -29.17 10.97
N SER A 67 -44.58 -30.08 10.83
CA SER A 67 -45.61 -30.04 9.78
C SER A 67 -46.33 -28.70 9.74
N ALA A 68 -46.42 -28.12 8.54
CA ALA A 68 -47.06 -26.84 8.24
C ALA A 68 -48.56 -26.86 8.59
N VAL A 69 -48.91 -26.34 9.76
CA VAL A 69 -50.28 -25.96 10.10
C VAL A 69 -50.36 -24.43 9.93
N GLY A 70 -51.03 -23.97 8.86
CA GLY A 70 -51.30 -22.54 8.62
C GLY A 70 -50.68 -21.87 7.37
N GLY A 71 -50.21 -22.65 6.39
CA GLY A 71 -49.39 -22.18 5.25
C GLY A 71 -49.86 -20.90 4.52
N GLU A 72 -51.13 -20.81 4.11
CA GLU A 72 -51.66 -19.68 3.31
C GLU A 72 -51.80 -18.38 4.12
N SER A 73 -52.23 -18.46 5.38
CA SER A 73 -52.42 -17.28 6.23
C SER A 73 -51.10 -16.61 6.58
N VAL A 74 -50.05 -17.41 6.80
CA VAL A 74 -48.71 -16.92 7.12
C VAL A 74 -48.06 -16.29 5.88
N GLU A 75 -48.21 -16.91 4.71
CA GLU A 75 -47.66 -16.38 3.45
C GLU A 75 -48.31 -15.05 3.06
N GLY A 76 -49.63 -14.93 3.22
CA GLY A 76 -50.33 -13.66 3.05
C GLY A 76 -49.84 -12.56 4.01
N ALA A 77 -49.61 -12.90 5.28
CA ALA A 77 -49.08 -11.97 6.27
C ALA A 77 -47.67 -11.48 5.93
N LEU A 78 -46.76 -12.39 5.53
CA LEU A 78 -45.42 -12.04 5.07
C LEU A 78 -45.46 -11.14 3.82
N GLY A 79 -46.40 -11.39 2.89
CA GLY A 79 -46.63 -10.54 1.72
C GLY A 79 -47.08 -9.13 2.08
N ILE A 80 -47.96 -8.98 3.08
CA ILE A 80 -48.40 -7.67 3.59
C ILE A 80 -47.23 -6.93 4.24
N LEU A 81 -46.41 -7.59 5.05
CA LEU A 81 -45.23 -6.98 5.68
C LEU A 81 -44.21 -6.51 4.63
N ALA A 82 -44.00 -7.31 3.57
CA ALA A 82 -43.07 -6.96 2.49
C ALA A 82 -43.58 -5.77 1.68
N ALA A 83 -44.90 -5.74 1.42
CA ALA A 83 -45.56 -4.61 0.77
C ALA A 83 -45.47 -3.33 1.63
N ALA A 84 -45.68 -3.44 2.94
CA ALA A 84 -45.53 -2.33 3.88
C ALA A 84 -44.09 -1.77 3.85
N ALA A 85 -43.08 -2.64 3.87
CA ALA A 85 -41.68 -2.23 3.76
C ALA A 85 -41.40 -1.48 2.45
N ALA A 86 -41.94 -1.96 1.33
CA ALA A 86 -41.77 -1.31 0.03
C ALA A 86 -42.45 0.06 -0.05
N VAL A 87 -43.67 0.20 0.48
CA VAL A 87 -44.40 1.48 0.54
C VAL A 87 -43.68 2.45 1.48
N ALA A 88 -43.29 2.02 2.67
CA ALA A 88 -42.51 2.83 3.60
C ALA A 88 -41.19 3.31 2.98
N ARG A 89 -40.54 2.46 2.18
CA ARG A 89 -39.31 2.82 1.48
C ARG A 89 -39.56 3.89 0.43
N ALA A 90 -40.64 3.76 -0.34
CA ALA A 90 -41.03 4.77 -1.32
C ALA A 90 -41.23 6.15 -0.66
N ILE A 91 -41.87 6.18 0.52
CA ILE A 91 -42.02 7.41 1.29
C ILE A 91 -40.66 7.93 1.78
N ALA A 92 -39.82 7.05 2.32
CA ALA A 92 -38.50 7.39 2.86
C ALA A 92 -37.51 7.91 1.80
N VAL A 93 -37.64 7.51 0.53
CA VAL A 93 -36.74 8.01 -0.54
C VAL A 93 -37.18 9.39 -1.06
N GLU A 94 -38.47 9.73 -0.99
CA GLU A 94 -39.00 10.97 -1.55
C GLU A 94 -38.78 12.17 -0.62
N PRO A 95 -37.81 13.08 -0.89
CA PRO A 95 -37.37 14.09 0.08
C PRO A 95 -38.46 15.08 0.47
N SER A 96 -39.46 15.28 -0.39
CA SER A 96 -40.58 16.18 -0.13
C SER A 96 -41.52 15.68 0.96
N PHE A 97 -41.52 14.38 1.26
CA PHE A 97 -42.31 13.83 2.35
C PHE A 97 -41.57 13.98 3.68
N GLY A 98 -42.29 14.49 4.68
CA GLY A 98 -41.93 14.31 6.07
C GLY A 98 -42.08 12.85 6.49
N ILE A 99 -41.51 12.51 7.64
CA ILE A 99 -41.63 11.16 8.22
C ILE A 99 -42.56 11.25 9.44
N PRO A 100 -43.81 10.76 9.35
CA PRO A 100 -44.71 10.68 10.50
C PRO A 100 -44.20 9.66 11.53
N GLU A 101 -44.48 9.90 12.82
CA GLU A 101 -44.08 9.02 13.92
C GLU A 101 -44.56 7.57 13.72
N LYS A 102 -45.79 7.40 13.19
CA LYS A 102 -46.35 6.08 12.89
C LYS A 102 -45.57 5.33 11.81
N LEU A 103 -45.03 6.04 10.82
CA LEU A 103 -44.20 5.41 9.79
C LEU A 103 -42.84 4.97 10.36
N GLN A 104 -42.27 5.79 11.24
CA GLN A 104 -41.04 5.44 11.95
C GLN A 104 -41.25 4.18 12.81
N ALA A 105 -42.32 4.14 13.60
CA ALA A 105 -42.68 2.97 14.40
C ALA A 105 -42.93 1.71 13.56
N VAL A 106 -43.47 1.86 12.34
CA VAL A 106 -43.59 0.74 11.38
C VAL A 106 -42.21 0.25 10.94
N ALA A 107 -41.28 1.15 10.61
CA ALA A 107 -39.94 0.79 10.21
C ALA A 107 -39.17 0.10 11.35
N GLU A 108 -39.29 0.59 12.59
CA GLU A 108 -38.73 -0.02 13.80
C GLU A 108 -39.29 -1.43 14.04
N ALA A 109 -40.62 -1.60 14.01
CA ALA A 109 -41.26 -2.89 14.22
C ALA A 109 -40.85 -3.93 13.15
N LEU A 110 -40.68 -3.49 11.90
CA LEU A 110 -40.17 -4.35 10.83
C LEU A 110 -38.69 -4.68 11.02
N HIS A 111 -37.89 -3.71 11.45
CA HIS A 111 -36.46 -3.90 11.71
C HIS A 111 -36.21 -4.91 12.85
N ASP A 112 -37.03 -4.88 13.90
CA ASP A 112 -36.86 -5.74 15.07
C ASP A 112 -37.00 -7.24 14.73
N ILE A 113 -37.82 -7.59 13.74
CA ILE A 113 -38.05 -8.98 13.34
C ILE A 113 -37.03 -9.53 12.33
N ILE A 114 -36.04 -8.75 11.85
CA ILE A 114 -35.12 -9.18 10.77
C ILE A 114 -34.51 -10.57 11.05
N PHE A 115 -34.08 -10.81 12.29
CA PHE A 115 -33.44 -12.07 12.69
C PHE A 115 -34.40 -13.12 13.22
N ASP A 116 -35.66 -12.78 13.44
CA ASP A 116 -36.69 -13.73 13.88
C ASP A 116 -37.30 -14.49 12.68
N LEU A 117 -37.05 -14.04 11.46
CA LEU A 117 -37.55 -14.65 10.22
C LEU A 117 -36.75 -15.91 9.83
N HIS A 118 -37.01 -17.02 10.52
CA HIS A 118 -36.34 -18.31 10.31
C HIS A 118 -36.88 -19.10 9.10
N ASP A 119 -38.13 -18.85 8.69
CA ASP A 119 -38.77 -19.53 7.57
C ASP A 119 -38.12 -19.11 6.23
N PRO A 120 -37.69 -20.06 5.36
CA PRO A 120 -37.12 -19.74 4.05
C PRO A 120 -38.01 -18.84 3.17
N ARG A 121 -39.34 -18.93 3.34
CA ARG A 121 -40.33 -18.09 2.62
C ARG A 121 -40.21 -16.61 3.00
N ALA A 122 -39.69 -16.30 4.18
CA ALA A 122 -39.51 -14.94 4.68
C ALA A 122 -38.22 -14.24 4.21
N SER A 123 -37.39 -14.92 3.40
CA SER A 123 -36.16 -14.33 2.85
C SER A 123 -36.41 -13.09 1.99
N THR A 124 -37.52 -13.06 1.25
CA THR A 124 -37.95 -11.90 0.45
C THR A 124 -38.32 -10.72 1.35
N LEU A 125 -39.00 -10.98 2.46
CA LEU A 125 -39.34 -9.98 3.47
C LEU A 125 -38.09 -9.41 4.14
N GLN A 126 -37.15 -10.24 4.58
CA GLN A 126 -35.87 -9.79 5.15
C GLN A 126 -35.14 -8.83 4.20
N GLY A 127 -35.05 -9.19 2.91
CA GLY A 127 -34.48 -8.32 1.89
C GLY A 127 -35.18 -6.98 1.77
N ALA A 128 -36.52 -6.98 1.75
CA ALA A 128 -37.33 -5.75 1.64
C ALA A 128 -37.16 -4.83 2.85
N ILE A 129 -37.12 -5.38 4.07
CA ILE A 129 -36.92 -4.63 5.32
C ILE A 129 -35.52 -4.00 5.32
N VAL A 130 -34.49 -4.75 4.94
CA VAL A 130 -33.12 -4.23 4.89
C VAL A 130 -33.00 -3.13 3.84
N GLU A 131 -33.60 -3.29 2.66
CA GLU A 131 -33.62 -2.23 1.63
C GLU A 131 -34.35 -0.96 2.09
N LEU A 132 -35.42 -1.09 2.89
CA LEU A 132 -36.08 0.02 3.57
C LEU A 132 -35.10 0.73 4.49
N CYS A 133 -34.45 0.01 5.41
CA CYS A 133 -33.52 0.58 6.39
C CYS A 133 -32.30 1.22 5.72
N GLU A 134 -31.75 0.62 4.66
CA GLU A 134 -30.68 1.21 3.86
C GLU A 134 -31.11 2.53 3.23
N SER A 135 -32.30 2.57 2.64
CA SER A 135 -32.83 3.78 2.01
C SER A 135 -33.10 4.87 3.04
N TRP A 136 -33.61 4.50 4.22
CA TRP A 136 -33.87 5.39 5.35
C TRP A 136 -32.58 6.05 5.84
N TRP A 137 -31.50 5.26 5.96
CA TRP A 137 -30.18 5.74 6.34
C TRP A 137 -29.60 6.70 5.29
N LEU A 138 -29.62 6.29 4.02
CA LEU A 138 -29.04 7.04 2.90
C LEU A 138 -29.78 8.35 2.60
N ALA A 139 -31.09 8.40 2.85
CA ALA A 139 -31.91 9.60 2.72
C ALA A 139 -31.86 10.50 3.97
N GLU A 140 -31.04 10.18 4.96
CA GLU A 140 -30.85 10.95 6.19
C GLU A 140 -32.13 11.25 6.98
N ARG A 141 -33.03 10.26 7.04
CA ARG A 141 -34.31 10.39 7.70
C ARG A 141 -34.20 10.39 9.24
N PRO A 142 -35.14 11.03 9.96
CA PRO A 142 -35.19 10.97 11.42
C PRO A 142 -35.34 9.53 11.92
N GLY A 143 -34.86 9.25 13.13
CA GLY A 143 -34.91 7.92 13.73
C GLY A 143 -33.99 6.88 13.08
N ARG A 144 -33.19 7.25 12.06
CA ARG A 144 -32.35 6.28 11.31
C ARG A 144 -31.38 5.47 12.18
N ASP A 145 -30.99 5.99 13.33
CA ASP A 145 -30.05 5.37 14.27
C ASP A 145 -30.65 4.09 14.89
N GLU A 146 -31.97 4.06 15.10
CA GLU A 146 -32.68 2.92 15.69
C GLU A 146 -32.74 1.71 14.73
N LEU A 147 -32.64 1.97 13.42
CA LEU A 147 -32.66 0.95 12.36
C LEU A 147 -31.27 0.38 12.05
N VAL A 148 -30.24 0.76 12.81
CA VAL A 148 -28.84 0.41 12.50
C VAL A 148 -28.45 -1.01 12.92
N PRO A 149 -28.69 -1.46 14.17
CA PRO A 149 -27.99 -2.64 14.70
C PRO A 149 -28.31 -3.93 13.93
N GLN A 150 -29.58 -4.20 13.62
CA GLN A 150 -29.98 -5.40 12.90
C GLN A 150 -29.66 -5.29 11.42
N THR A 151 -29.86 -4.11 10.81
CA THR A 151 -29.53 -3.85 9.40
C THR A 151 -28.05 -4.08 9.11
N ILE A 152 -27.14 -3.51 9.91
CA ILE A 152 -25.70 -3.74 9.73
C ILE A 152 -25.35 -5.21 9.97
N SER A 153 -25.93 -5.82 11.00
CA SER A 153 -25.68 -7.23 11.31
C SER A 153 -26.07 -8.13 10.13
N TYR A 154 -27.21 -7.86 9.49
CA TYR A 154 -27.65 -8.59 8.30
C TYR A 154 -26.67 -8.40 7.14
N LEU A 155 -26.30 -7.16 6.82
CA LEU A 155 -25.35 -6.87 5.74
C LEU A 155 -23.98 -7.51 5.99
N LEU A 156 -23.52 -7.58 7.24
CA LEU A 156 -22.30 -8.28 7.63
C LEU A 156 -22.42 -9.79 7.40
N VAL A 157 -23.53 -10.41 7.84
CA VAL A 157 -23.78 -11.84 7.60
C VAL A 157 -23.83 -12.13 6.10
N SER A 158 -24.51 -11.31 5.30
CA SER A 158 -24.55 -11.45 3.83
C SER A 158 -23.16 -11.33 3.21
N ALA A 159 -22.35 -10.34 3.61
CA ALA A 159 -21.00 -10.15 3.08
C ALA A 159 -20.00 -11.24 3.53
N LEU A 160 -20.28 -11.93 4.64
CA LEU A 160 -19.48 -13.02 5.19
C LEU A 160 -19.90 -14.41 4.71
N HIS A 161 -21.09 -14.53 4.12
CA HIS A 161 -21.60 -15.77 3.55
C HIS A 161 -20.65 -16.37 2.48
N GLU A 162 -20.74 -17.68 2.23
CA GLU A 162 -19.88 -18.35 1.25
C GLU A 162 -20.20 -17.92 -0.18
N ALA A 163 -21.48 -17.76 -0.49
CA ALA A 163 -21.98 -17.28 -1.78
C ALA A 163 -21.91 -15.75 -1.94
N ALA A 164 -21.30 -15.03 -1.00
CA ALA A 164 -21.20 -13.58 -1.04
C ALA A 164 -20.43 -13.09 -2.28
N THR A 165 -20.87 -11.96 -2.81
CA THR A 165 -20.32 -11.32 -4.00
C THR A 165 -19.69 -9.97 -3.67
N ALA A 166 -19.00 -9.37 -4.64
CA ALA A 166 -18.46 -8.01 -4.47
C ALA A 166 -19.58 -6.96 -4.31
N ALA A 167 -20.81 -7.24 -4.77
CA ALA A 167 -21.95 -6.33 -4.60
C ALA A 167 -22.35 -6.23 -3.12
N ASP A 168 -22.33 -7.34 -2.39
CA ASP A 168 -22.66 -7.37 -0.95
C ASP A 168 -21.67 -6.54 -0.13
N VAL A 169 -20.37 -6.64 -0.45
CA VAL A 169 -19.33 -5.82 0.18
C VAL A 169 -19.51 -4.33 -0.14
N LYS A 170 -19.96 -4.00 -1.36
CA LYS A 170 -20.25 -2.62 -1.76
C LYS A 170 -21.46 -2.04 -1.04
N ARG A 171 -22.53 -2.82 -0.85
CA ARG A 171 -23.70 -2.43 -0.04
C ARG A 171 -23.29 -2.13 1.40
N LEU A 172 -22.54 -3.04 2.04
CA LEU A 172 -22.02 -2.82 3.38
C LEU A 172 -21.15 -1.55 3.48
N TRP A 173 -20.31 -1.28 2.48
CA TRP A 173 -19.49 -0.05 2.44
C TRP A 173 -20.35 1.22 2.27
N ALA A 174 -21.46 1.16 1.55
CA ALA A 174 -22.37 2.29 1.39
C ALA A 174 -22.92 2.74 2.75
N LEU A 175 -23.26 1.79 3.63
CA LEU A 175 -23.75 2.04 5.00
C LEU A 175 -22.66 2.23 6.05
N ARG A 176 -21.37 2.29 5.68
CA ARG A 176 -20.26 2.34 6.66
C ARG A 176 -20.44 3.39 7.77
N SER A 177 -21.03 4.56 7.49
CA SER A 177 -21.18 5.63 8.48
C SER A 177 -22.13 5.25 9.62
N ALA A 178 -23.04 4.32 9.39
CA ALA A 178 -23.95 3.78 10.41
C ALA A 178 -23.19 3.03 11.51
N LEU A 179 -22.01 2.48 11.21
CA LEU A 179 -21.15 1.88 12.25
C LEU A 179 -20.74 2.91 13.32
N GLY A 180 -20.74 4.21 13.00
CA GLY A 180 -20.42 5.27 13.96
C GLY A 180 -21.49 5.52 15.03
N VAL A 181 -22.71 5.00 14.84
CA VAL A 181 -23.82 5.14 15.81
C VAL A 181 -23.65 4.20 17.01
N LEU A 182 -22.95 3.08 16.80
CA LEU A 182 -22.86 2.01 17.78
C LEU A 182 -21.94 2.37 18.95
N ASP A 183 -22.36 2.06 20.17
CA ASP A 183 -21.50 2.15 21.34
C ASP A 183 -20.57 0.92 21.43
N TYR A 184 -19.31 1.11 21.05
CA TYR A 184 -18.29 0.06 21.09
C TYR A 184 -17.76 -0.25 22.51
N ALA A 185 -18.17 0.50 23.54
CA ALA A 185 -17.88 0.18 24.94
C ALA A 185 -18.95 -0.74 25.56
N ASP A 186 -20.18 -0.70 25.04
CA ASP A 186 -21.29 -1.50 25.54
C ASP A 186 -21.15 -2.99 25.15
N PRO A 187 -21.46 -3.94 26.06
CA PRO A 187 -21.38 -5.36 25.77
C PRO A 187 -22.37 -5.86 24.71
N SER A 188 -23.48 -5.17 24.44
CA SER A 188 -24.47 -5.52 23.42
C SER A 188 -23.87 -5.60 22.00
N VAL A 189 -22.87 -4.77 21.71
CA VAL A 189 -22.19 -4.74 20.40
C VAL A 189 -21.27 -5.93 20.17
N ALA A 190 -21.06 -6.80 21.17
CA ALA A 190 -20.07 -7.88 21.11
C ALA A 190 -20.30 -8.84 19.93
N ALA A 191 -21.56 -9.19 19.63
CA ALA A 191 -21.89 -10.04 18.49
C ALA A 191 -21.50 -9.36 17.16
N LEU A 192 -21.83 -8.08 17.00
CA LEU A 192 -21.48 -7.29 15.82
C LEU A 192 -19.97 -7.12 15.68
N LYS A 193 -19.24 -6.86 16.78
CA LYS A 193 -17.76 -6.85 16.77
C LYS A 193 -17.17 -8.16 16.25
N ARG A 194 -17.72 -9.31 16.65
CA ARG A 194 -17.27 -10.61 16.12
C ARG A 194 -17.46 -10.67 14.60
N LEU A 195 -18.59 -10.23 14.06
CA LEU A 195 -18.80 -10.17 12.61
C LEU A 195 -17.77 -9.25 11.93
N LEU A 196 -17.51 -8.06 12.47
CA LEU A 196 -16.49 -7.14 11.96
C LEU A 196 -15.08 -7.77 11.97
N LEU A 197 -14.74 -8.53 13.01
CA LEU A 197 -13.47 -9.27 13.07
C LEU A 197 -13.37 -10.35 11.98
N HIS A 198 -14.47 -11.01 11.63
CA HIS A 198 -14.49 -11.96 10.50
C HIS A 198 -14.28 -11.25 9.15
N CYS A 199 -14.73 -10.00 9.00
CA CYS A 199 -14.45 -9.21 7.80
C CYS A 199 -12.95 -8.98 7.60
N MET A 200 -12.17 -8.85 8.69
CA MET A 200 -10.72 -8.67 8.63
C MET A 200 -10.00 -9.84 7.96
N ILE A 201 -10.59 -11.04 7.98
CA ILE A 201 -9.95 -12.27 7.50
C ILE A 201 -10.62 -12.85 6.25
N LYS A 202 -11.79 -12.36 5.84
CA LYS A 202 -12.53 -12.85 4.67
C LYS A 202 -11.82 -12.44 3.37
N PRO A 203 -11.37 -13.39 2.52
CA PRO A 203 -10.63 -13.07 1.29
C PRO A 203 -11.42 -12.25 0.26
N LEU A 204 -12.75 -12.33 0.26
CA LEU A 204 -13.61 -11.52 -0.61
C LEU A 204 -13.51 -10.03 -0.25
N VAL A 205 -13.66 -9.71 1.05
CA VAL A 205 -13.60 -8.34 1.58
C VAL A 205 -12.21 -7.74 1.33
N LEU A 206 -11.13 -8.48 1.60
CA LEU A 206 -9.77 -8.00 1.37
C LEU A 206 -9.47 -7.68 -0.11
N ARG A 207 -9.96 -8.50 -1.03
CA ARG A 207 -9.71 -8.32 -2.47
C ARG A 207 -10.52 -7.16 -3.06
N CYS A 208 -11.72 -6.92 -2.53
CA CYS A 208 -12.57 -5.82 -2.95
C CYS A 208 -11.97 -4.45 -2.54
N ALA A 209 -12.05 -3.45 -3.42
CA ALA A 209 -11.53 -2.12 -3.10
C ALA A 209 -12.34 -1.43 -2.00
N GLU A 210 -13.67 -1.52 -2.09
CA GLU A 210 -14.62 -1.02 -1.08
C GLU A 210 -14.46 -1.78 0.24
N GLY A 211 -14.23 -3.09 0.18
CA GLY A 211 -13.91 -3.89 1.36
C GLY A 211 -12.64 -3.41 2.07
N ARG A 212 -11.54 -3.13 1.35
CA ARG A 212 -10.34 -2.54 1.99
C ARG A 212 -10.60 -1.17 2.60
N LYS A 213 -11.41 -0.32 1.95
CA LYS A 213 -11.80 0.96 2.54
C LYS A 213 -12.60 0.75 3.83
N LEU A 214 -13.50 -0.24 3.86
CA LEU A 214 -14.24 -0.63 5.06
C LEU A 214 -13.28 -1.03 6.18
N LEU A 215 -12.33 -1.94 5.92
CA LEU A 215 -11.38 -2.39 6.94
C LEU A 215 -10.51 -1.25 7.49
N VAL A 216 -10.13 -0.30 6.64
CA VAL A 216 -9.44 0.94 7.06
C VAL A 216 -10.34 1.78 7.96
N TYR A 217 -11.62 1.93 7.62
CA TYR A 217 -12.59 2.68 8.42
C TYR A 217 -12.79 2.07 9.82
N LEU A 218 -12.75 0.73 9.95
CA LEU A 218 -12.91 0.06 11.25
C LEU A 218 -11.84 0.47 12.28
N PHE A 219 -10.62 0.78 11.85
CA PHE A 219 -9.56 1.28 12.73
C PHE A 219 -9.86 2.66 13.32
N GLY A 220 -10.83 3.40 12.76
CA GLY A 220 -11.25 4.73 13.23
C GLY A 220 -12.49 4.73 14.12
N LEU A 221 -13.04 3.57 14.48
CA LEU A 221 -14.31 3.48 15.24
C LEU A 221 -14.11 3.59 16.76
N HIS A 222 -13.18 2.82 17.32
CA HIS A 222 -12.97 2.78 18.77
C HIS A 222 -11.54 2.32 19.11
N PRO A 223 -10.73 3.08 19.88
CA PRO A 223 -9.31 2.76 20.10
C PRO A 223 -9.04 1.39 20.77
N PRO A 224 -9.81 0.95 21.79
CA PRO A 224 -9.72 -0.42 22.32
C PRO A 224 -9.93 -1.51 21.26
N PHE A 225 -10.84 -1.30 20.30
CA PHE A 225 -11.17 -2.28 19.28
C PHE A 225 -10.04 -2.52 18.27
N ILE A 226 -9.16 -1.52 18.06
CA ILE A 226 -7.97 -1.64 17.19
C ILE A 226 -7.11 -2.86 17.55
N ALA A 227 -6.95 -3.15 18.85
CA ALA A 227 -6.15 -4.28 19.30
C ALA A 227 -6.77 -5.63 18.89
N GLU A 228 -8.10 -5.73 18.88
CA GLU A 228 -8.82 -6.93 18.42
C GLU A 228 -8.69 -7.09 16.90
N LEU A 229 -8.86 -6.01 16.13
CA LEU A 229 -8.66 -6.00 14.67
C LEU A 229 -7.24 -6.44 14.31
N HIS A 230 -6.24 -5.90 15.02
CA HIS A 230 -4.84 -6.25 14.82
C HIS A 230 -4.56 -7.72 15.15
N ARG A 231 -5.13 -8.24 16.25
CA ARG A 231 -5.02 -9.67 16.62
C ARG A 231 -5.61 -10.57 15.52
N ALA A 232 -6.77 -10.21 14.98
CA ALA A 232 -7.40 -10.95 13.89
C ALA A 232 -6.51 -11.02 12.64
N ILE A 233 -5.91 -9.89 12.22
CA ILE A 233 -4.95 -9.86 11.11
C ILE A 233 -3.70 -10.69 11.44
N LYS A 234 -3.09 -10.51 12.63
CA LYS A 234 -1.87 -11.21 13.02
C LYS A 234 -2.01 -12.73 12.96
N ALA A 235 -3.16 -13.26 13.36
CA ALA A 235 -3.45 -14.69 13.27
C ALA A 235 -3.38 -15.23 11.83
N GLN A 236 -3.64 -14.38 10.82
CA GLN A 236 -3.61 -14.77 9.42
C GLN A 236 -2.22 -14.68 8.78
N ILE A 237 -1.32 -13.84 9.29
CA ILE A 237 0.00 -13.58 8.66
C ILE A 237 0.81 -14.86 8.36
N PRO A 238 0.91 -15.85 9.29
CA PRO A 238 1.70 -17.06 9.06
C PRO A 238 1.15 -17.95 7.94
N VAL A 239 -0.18 -17.96 7.75
CA VAL A 239 -0.87 -18.93 6.89
C VAL A 239 -1.35 -18.36 5.56
N CYS A 240 -1.61 -17.06 5.49
CA CYS A 240 -2.14 -16.44 4.28
C CYS A 240 -1.07 -16.36 3.17
N ARG A 241 -1.52 -16.12 1.93
CA ARG A 241 -0.62 -15.93 0.78
C ARG A 241 -0.01 -14.52 0.77
N LYS A 242 1.12 -14.35 0.07
CA LYS A 242 1.82 -13.06 -0.06
C LYS A 242 0.87 -11.93 -0.50
N SER A 243 0.01 -12.17 -1.49
CA SER A 243 -0.89 -11.13 -1.98
C SER A 243 -1.87 -10.62 -0.94
N LEU A 244 -2.25 -11.42 0.07
CA LEU A 244 -3.07 -10.93 1.18
C LEU A 244 -2.24 -10.12 2.19
N ARG A 245 -0.99 -10.53 2.45
CA ARG A 245 -0.05 -9.76 3.29
C ARG A 245 0.22 -8.37 2.72
N ASP A 246 0.39 -8.28 1.41
CA ASP A 246 0.57 -6.98 0.72
C ASP A 246 -0.65 -6.07 0.96
N LEU A 247 -1.88 -6.62 0.93
CA LEU A 247 -3.12 -5.87 1.20
C LEU A 247 -3.25 -5.46 2.67
N TYR A 248 -2.83 -6.31 3.62
CA TYR A 248 -2.78 -5.92 5.03
C TYR A 248 -1.80 -4.76 5.26
N GLY A 249 -0.65 -4.75 4.58
CA GLY A 249 0.29 -3.63 4.62
C GLY A 249 -0.36 -2.32 4.15
N GLU A 250 -1.12 -2.38 3.04
CA GLU A 250 -1.91 -1.26 2.55
C GLU A 250 -2.95 -0.77 3.58
N ILE A 251 -3.68 -1.71 4.22
CA ILE A 251 -4.71 -1.37 5.21
C ILE A 251 -4.11 -0.66 6.42
N TYR A 252 -3.03 -1.20 7.02
CA TYR A 252 -2.36 -0.56 8.15
C TYR A 252 -1.88 0.85 7.80
N PHE A 253 -1.23 1.01 6.65
CA PHE A 253 -0.73 2.31 6.21
C PHE A 253 -1.86 3.34 6.02
N ARG A 254 -2.95 2.94 5.36
CA ARG A 254 -4.10 3.83 5.13
C ARG A 254 -4.81 4.20 6.43
N ALA A 255 -4.94 3.26 7.36
CA ALA A 255 -5.49 3.52 8.69
C ALA A 255 -4.62 4.52 9.48
N TRP A 256 -3.30 4.30 9.49
CA TRP A 256 -2.35 5.24 10.09
C TRP A 256 -2.46 6.64 9.46
N ARG A 257 -2.49 6.72 8.12
CA ARG A 257 -2.60 8.00 7.41
C ARG A 257 -3.88 8.76 7.77
N ALA A 258 -5.00 8.06 7.91
CA ALA A 258 -6.27 8.67 8.33
C ALA A 258 -6.18 9.25 9.75
N ALA A 259 -5.62 8.50 10.70
CA ALA A 259 -5.43 8.95 12.09
C ALA A 259 -4.44 10.12 12.22
N SER A 260 -3.35 10.09 11.44
CA SER A 260 -2.37 11.19 11.37
C SER A 260 -2.97 12.47 10.78
N GLY A 261 -3.81 12.35 9.75
CA GLY A 261 -4.51 13.49 9.16
C GLY A 261 -5.44 14.19 10.15
N ALA A 262 -6.29 13.43 10.84
CA ALA A 262 -7.24 13.95 11.84
C ALA A 262 -6.54 14.67 13.00
N SER A 263 -5.34 14.23 13.38
CA SER A 263 -4.56 14.84 14.45
C SER A 263 -4.10 16.26 14.09
N SER A 264 -3.84 16.54 12.81
CA SER A 264 -3.36 17.85 12.34
C SER A 264 -4.45 18.89 12.10
N SER A 265 -5.70 18.48 11.89
CA SER A 265 -6.85 19.39 11.76
C SER A 265 -7.42 19.86 13.09
N SER A 266 -7.08 19.19 14.21
CA SER A 266 -7.56 19.56 15.55
C SER A 266 -6.82 20.76 16.20
N THR A 267 -5.79 21.31 15.54
CA THR A 267 -4.93 22.37 16.12
C THR A 267 -5.44 23.80 15.86
N SER A 268 -6.71 24.01 15.47
CA SER A 268 -7.28 25.36 15.30
C SER A 268 -8.08 25.89 16.50
N GLY A 269 -7.89 25.35 17.71
CA GLY A 269 -8.54 25.88 18.91
C GLY A 269 -7.85 25.50 20.21
N GLY A 270 -7.24 26.49 20.88
CA GLY A 270 -6.93 26.44 22.31
C GLY A 270 -5.53 25.96 22.67
N ALA A 271 -4.66 26.91 23.00
CA ALA A 271 -3.39 26.68 23.67
C ALA A 271 -3.60 26.06 25.07
N ARG A 272 -2.93 24.92 25.32
CA ARG A 272 -2.21 24.58 26.57
C ARG A 272 -1.44 23.27 26.34
N GLY A 273 -0.18 23.27 26.75
CA GLY A 273 0.82 22.26 26.42
C GLY A 273 0.50 20.84 26.89
N GLY A 274 1.06 19.89 26.12
CA GLY A 274 0.91 18.45 26.26
C GLY A 274 0.62 17.86 24.90
N SER A 275 1.63 17.26 24.25
CA SER A 275 1.46 16.50 23.00
C SER A 275 0.63 15.24 23.32
N SER A 276 -0.69 15.37 23.40
CA SER A 276 -1.56 14.19 23.48
C SER A 276 -1.61 13.58 22.08
N VAL A 277 -0.81 12.55 21.86
CA VAL A 277 -0.93 11.70 20.68
C VAL A 277 -2.39 11.23 20.63
N CYS A 278 -3.03 11.35 19.47
CA CYS A 278 -4.38 10.85 19.28
C CYS A 278 -4.41 9.35 19.65
N ALA A 279 -5.32 8.93 20.53
CA ALA A 279 -5.37 7.55 21.03
C ALA A 279 -5.42 6.50 19.90
N TYR A 280 -6.05 6.84 18.77
CA TYR A 280 -6.06 6.01 17.56
C TYR A 280 -4.65 5.87 16.94
N LEU A 281 -3.91 6.97 16.84
CA LEU A 281 -2.58 7.00 16.29
C LEU A 281 -1.60 6.19 17.15
N GLU A 282 -1.65 6.37 18.47
CA GLU A 282 -0.85 5.60 19.43
C GLU A 282 -1.11 4.08 19.29
N ARG A 283 -2.38 3.67 19.23
CA ARG A 283 -2.75 2.26 19.05
C ARG A 283 -2.30 1.67 17.71
N LEU A 284 -2.31 2.47 16.63
CA LEU A 284 -1.85 2.04 15.31
C LEU A 284 -0.32 1.95 15.24
N GLU A 285 0.37 2.91 15.85
CA GLU A 285 1.82 2.99 15.84
C GLU A 285 2.45 1.96 16.77
N GLU A 286 2.13 2.02 18.06
CA GLU A 286 2.74 1.16 19.09
C GLU A 286 2.06 -0.21 19.13
N GLY A 287 0.72 -0.21 19.09
CA GLY A 287 -0.09 -1.43 19.22
C GLY A 287 -0.20 -2.28 17.95
N CYS A 288 0.15 -1.75 16.77
CA CYS A 288 0.09 -2.50 15.52
C CYS A 288 1.44 -2.53 14.77
N LEU A 289 1.91 -1.37 14.29
CA LEU A 289 3.08 -1.32 13.41
C LEU A 289 4.36 -1.72 14.14
N GLN A 290 4.61 -1.15 15.33
CA GLN A 290 5.78 -1.46 16.14
C GLN A 290 5.75 -2.90 16.67
N ASP A 291 4.57 -3.43 16.99
CA ASP A 291 4.39 -4.85 17.32
C ASP A 291 4.83 -5.77 16.16
N LEU A 292 4.41 -5.48 14.91
CA LEU A 292 4.85 -6.23 13.74
C LEU A 292 6.37 -6.11 13.52
N MET A 293 6.94 -4.92 13.71
CA MET A 293 8.39 -4.70 13.64
C MET A 293 9.14 -5.54 14.69
N PHE A 294 8.65 -5.55 15.93
CA PHE A 294 9.23 -6.32 17.02
C PHE A 294 9.22 -7.82 16.70
N HIS A 295 8.08 -8.35 16.25
CA HIS A 295 7.99 -9.75 15.87
C HIS A 295 8.81 -10.09 14.62
N ALA A 296 8.96 -9.16 13.67
CA ALA A 296 9.75 -9.40 12.46
C ALA A 296 11.24 -9.57 12.78
N VAL A 297 11.73 -8.79 13.74
CA VAL A 297 13.09 -8.91 14.27
C VAL A 297 13.29 -10.23 15.03
N HIS A 298 12.35 -10.59 15.91
CA HIS A 298 12.47 -11.75 16.80
C HIS A 298 11.89 -13.06 16.21
N ALA A 299 11.49 -13.06 14.93
CA ALA A 299 10.92 -14.23 14.29
C ALA A 299 11.90 -15.42 14.32
N ALA A 300 11.44 -16.55 14.87
CA ALA A 300 12.23 -17.77 14.98
C ALA A 300 12.51 -18.44 13.63
N SER A 301 11.66 -18.22 12.62
CA SER A 301 11.80 -18.81 11.28
C SER A 301 11.95 -17.75 10.20
N ALA A 302 12.74 -18.06 9.16
CA ALA A 302 12.93 -17.18 8.01
C ALA A 302 11.63 -16.90 7.24
N ASN A 303 10.72 -17.88 7.21
CA ASN A 303 9.40 -17.73 6.59
C ASN A 303 8.54 -16.72 7.35
N MET A 304 8.50 -16.81 8.69
CA MET A 304 7.75 -15.85 9.50
C MET A 304 8.34 -14.44 9.41
N ALA A 305 9.68 -14.32 9.49
CA ALA A 305 10.37 -13.05 9.29
C ALA A 305 9.99 -12.42 7.94
N THR A 306 10.01 -13.22 6.87
CA THR A 306 9.64 -12.76 5.51
C THR A 306 8.16 -12.40 5.41
N ALA A 307 7.26 -13.16 6.03
CA ALA A 307 5.83 -12.85 6.05
C ALA A 307 5.55 -11.50 6.74
N LEU A 308 6.17 -11.24 7.89
CA LEU A 308 6.01 -9.95 8.59
C LEU A 308 6.62 -8.79 7.79
N ARG A 309 7.81 -8.98 7.20
CA ARG A 309 8.43 -7.96 6.33
C ARG A 309 7.57 -7.64 5.11
N GLN A 310 6.86 -8.63 4.53
CA GLN A 310 5.93 -8.38 3.42
C GLN A 310 4.79 -7.42 3.80
N VAL A 311 4.27 -7.49 5.03
CA VAL A 311 3.26 -6.55 5.53
C VAL A 311 3.88 -5.16 5.73
N LEU A 312 5.05 -5.09 6.36
CA LEU A 312 5.75 -3.82 6.65
C LEU A 312 6.28 -3.11 5.38
N ALA A 313 6.56 -3.86 4.32
CA ALA A 313 7.12 -3.35 3.07
C ALA A 313 6.27 -2.24 2.44
N TYR A 314 4.94 -2.30 2.59
CA TYR A 314 4.08 -1.24 2.08
C TYR A 314 4.42 0.10 2.72
N THR A 315 4.51 0.16 4.05
CA THR A 315 4.84 1.38 4.79
C THR A 315 6.25 1.89 4.44
N HIS A 316 7.24 0.99 4.33
CA HIS A 316 8.59 1.37 3.89
C HIS A 316 8.62 1.97 2.48
N ALA A 317 7.76 1.51 1.58
CA ALA A 317 7.65 2.07 0.23
C ALA A 317 7.04 3.48 0.20
N GLN A 318 6.34 3.90 1.27
CA GLN A 318 5.64 5.19 1.35
C GLN A 318 6.43 6.31 2.02
N LYS A 319 7.74 6.16 2.22
CA LYS A 319 8.61 7.15 2.89
C LYS A 319 8.53 8.58 2.32
N ARG A 320 8.19 8.73 1.04
CA ARG A 320 7.97 10.05 0.41
C ARG A 320 6.73 10.79 0.93
N GLN A 321 5.81 10.11 1.62
CA GLN A 321 4.64 10.74 2.21
C GLN A 321 5.01 11.43 3.52
N ARG A 322 4.42 12.61 3.73
CA ARG A 322 4.69 13.44 4.92
C ARG A 322 4.48 12.65 6.21
N GLY A 323 5.44 12.75 7.13
CA GLY A 323 5.41 12.13 8.46
C GLY A 323 5.78 10.65 8.51
N VAL A 324 5.90 9.95 7.36
CA VAL A 324 6.24 8.52 7.35
C VAL A 324 7.67 8.30 7.83
N ASP A 325 8.63 9.10 7.35
CA ASP A 325 10.03 9.00 7.77
C ASP A 325 10.19 9.20 9.29
N SER A 326 9.60 10.27 9.83
CA SER A 326 9.59 10.57 11.28
C SER A 326 8.94 9.44 12.09
N MET A 327 7.81 8.89 11.62
CA MET A 327 7.17 7.75 12.26
C MET A 327 8.08 6.52 12.24
N LEU A 328 8.65 6.14 11.09
CA LEU A 328 9.51 4.96 10.98
C LEU A 328 10.74 5.09 11.89
N LEU A 329 11.38 6.26 11.95
CA LEU A 329 12.48 6.51 12.86
C LEU A 329 12.06 6.26 14.31
N ARG A 330 10.94 6.84 14.75
CA ARG A 330 10.42 6.69 16.13
C ARG A 330 10.06 5.24 16.47
N LEU A 331 9.38 4.52 15.57
CA LEU A 331 8.95 3.14 15.85
C LEU A 331 10.10 2.13 15.86
N TYR A 332 11.11 2.34 15.02
CA TYR A 332 12.27 1.45 14.99
C TYR A 332 13.31 1.73 16.07
N GLU A 333 13.37 2.95 16.62
CA GLU A 333 14.35 3.37 17.63
C GLU A 333 14.50 2.34 18.77
N PRO A 334 13.43 1.93 19.49
CA PRO A 334 13.59 1.04 20.64
C PRO A 334 13.92 -0.42 20.26
N ILE A 335 13.79 -0.77 18.97
CA ILE A 335 13.89 -2.15 18.49
C ILE A 335 15.24 -2.40 17.81
N LEU A 336 15.55 -1.68 16.73
CA LEU A 336 16.67 -2.03 15.85
C LEU A 336 18.00 -1.97 16.57
N TRP A 337 18.25 -0.91 17.34
CA TRP A 337 19.57 -0.67 17.93
C TRP A 337 19.94 -1.69 18.99
N ARG A 338 18.95 -2.24 19.69
CA ARG A 338 19.14 -3.35 20.63
C ARG A 338 19.32 -4.66 19.86
N ALA A 339 18.44 -4.93 18.90
CA ALA A 339 18.43 -6.16 18.12
C ALA A 339 19.68 -6.38 17.26
N LEU A 340 20.31 -5.32 16.78
CA LEU A 340 21.56 -5.40 16.02
C LEU A 340 22.77 -5.84 16.87
N LYS A 341 22.66 -5.80 18.20
CA LYS A 341 23.77 -6.06 19.14
C LYS A 341 23.57 -7.31 19.98
N VAL A 342 22.45 -8.04 19.82
CA VAL A 342 22.18 -9.23 20.64
C VAL A 342 23.09 -10.41 20.24
N ALA A 343 23.28 -11.36 21.16
CA ALA A 343 24.09 -12.55 20.92
C ALA A 343 23.54 -13.46 19.79
N ASN A 344 22.21 -13.50 19.61
CA ASN A 344 21.58 -14.38 18.63
C ASN A 344 21.77 -13.86 17.18
N PRO A 345 22.49 -14.58 16.30
CA PRO A 345 22.75 -14.15 14.93
C PRO A 345 21.49 -14.10 14.04
N HIS A 346 20.44 -14.87 14.34
CA HIS A 346 19.18 -14.80 13.59
C HIS A 346 18.45 -13.47 13.81
N VAL A 347 18.43 -13.00 15.05
CA VAL A 347 17.83 -11.70 15.41
C VAL A 347 18.62 -10.56 14.77
N ARG A 348 19.96 -10.60 14.84
CA ARG A 348 20.82 -9.61 14.16
C ARG A 348 20.58 -9.58 12.64
N ARG A 349 20.49 -10.76 12.00
CA ARG A 349 20.19 -10.87 10.56
C ARG A 349 18.83 -10.26 10.21
N ASN A 350 17.78 -10.55 10.98
CA ASN A 350 16.44 -10.00 10.75
C ASN A 350 16.43 -8.47 10.92
N ALA A 351 17.06 -7.97 11.99
CA ALA A 351 17.20 -6.54 12.24
C ALA A 351 18.01 -5.83 11.15
N ALA A 352 19.11 -6.43 10.68
CA ALA A 352 19.90 -5.93 9.56
C ALA A 352 19.06 -5.83 8.28
N THR A 353 18.26 -6.86 7.99
CA THR A 353 17.37 -6.86 6.82
C THR A 353 16.37 -5.71 6.88
N LEU A 354 15.71 -5.51 8.03
CA LEU A 354 14.73 -4.44 8.23
C LEU A 354 15.39 -3.04 8.18
N LEU A 355 16.57 -2.89 8.77
CA LEU A 355 17.34 -1.64 8.69
C LEU A 355 17.61 -1.28 7.23
N ILE A 356 18.06 -2.23 6.42
CA ILE A 356 18.33 -2.02 4.98
C ILE A 356 17.05 -1.71 4.21
N GLU A 357 15.96 -2.43 4.46
CA GLU A 357 14.67 -2.20 3.81
C GLU A 357 14.05 -0.83 4.16
N ALA A 358 14.25 -0.35 5.41
CA ALA A 358 13.75 0.94 5.88
C ALA A 358 14.74 2.09 5.72
N PHE A 359 15.97 1.84 5.25
CA PHE A 359 17.03 2.84 5.13
C PHE A 359 16.68 3.95 4.10
N PRO A 360 17.07 5.22 4.32
CA PRO A 360 17.58 5.78 5.58
C PRO A 360 16.44 6.12 6.54
N LEU A 361 16.55 5.76 7.81
CA LEU A 361 15.61 6.20 8.86
C LEU A 361 15.96 7.64 9.25
N GLN A 362 15.06 8.58 8.97
CA GLN A 362 15.32 10.01 9.13
C GLN A 362 14.08 10.70 9.64
N ASP A 363 14.24 11.89 10.20
CA ASP A 363 13.11 12.78 10.46
C ASP A 363 13.44 14.13 9.82
N PRO A 364 12.76 14.49 8.71
CA PRO A 364 13.02 15.74 7.98
C PRO A 364 12.64 16.99 8.78
N THR A 365 11.99 16.84 9.95
CA THR A 365 11.66 17.96 10.83
C THR A 365 12.76 18.32 11.82
N LEU A 366 13.77 17.45 11.97
CA LEU A 366 14.89 17.67 12.88
C LEU A 366 15.95 18.59 12.25
N PRO A 367 16.75 19.29 13.09
CA PRO A 367 17.91 20.04 12.62
C PRO A 367 18.91 19.17 11.85
N LEU A 368 19.61 19.77 10.87
CA LEU A 368 20.59 19.07 10.02
C LEU A 368 21.65 18.30 10.84
N THR A 369 22.10 18.84 11.96
CA THR A 369 23.09 18.18 12.83
C THR A 369 22.56 16.85 13.38
N GLN A 370 21.31 16.81 13.86
CA GLN A 370 20.70 15.59 14.38
C GLN A 370 20.39 14.59 13.26
N LEU A 371 20.05 15.08 12.07
CA LEU A 371 19.88 14.25 10.88
C LEU A 371 21.20 13.56 10.50
N ASP A 372 22.30 14.31 10.50
CA ASP A 372 23.64 13.81 10.22
C ASP A 372 24.08 12.80 11.27
N GLU A 373 23.85 13.06 12.56
CA GLU A 373 24.12 12.13 13.65
C GLU A 373 23.31 10.83 13.51
N ALA A 374 22.01 10.93 13.20
CA ALA A 374 21.15 9.77 12.99
C ALA A 374 21.58 8.93 11.79
N LEU A 375 22.03 9.59 10.71
CA LEU A 375 22.53 8.93 9.52
C LEU A 375 23.92 8.30 9.75
N GLN A 376 24.80 8.98 10.48
CA GLN A 376 26.10 8.45 10.86
C GLN A 376 25.96 7.19 11.73
N ARG A 377 25.05 7.21 12.72
CA ARG A 377 24.73 6.03 13.54
C ARG A 377 24.28 4.84 12.69
N GLN A 378 23.51 5.08 11.62
CA GLN A 378 23.09 4.04 10.68
C GLN A 378 24.27 3.49 9.88
N PHE A 379 25.15 4.36 9.37
CA PHE A 379 26.35 3.93 8.66
C PHE A 379 27.30 3.12 9.55
N ASP A 380 27.49 3.53 10.81
CA ASP A 380 28.30 2.80 11.78
C ASP A 380 27.71 1.41 12.05
N ALA A 381 26.38 1.31 12.18
CA ALA A 381 25.69 0.03 12.35
C ALA A 381 25.86 -0.88 11.13
N LEU A 382 25.69 -0.35 9.90
CA LEU A 382 25.92 -1.12 8.67
C LEU A 382 27.38 -1.57 8.53
N ALA A 383 28.34 -0.71 8.88
CA ALA A 383 29.76 -1.04 8.87
C ALA A 383 30.12 -2.13 9.89
N ALA A 384 29.49 -2.12 11.07
CA ALA A 384 29.64 -3.18 12.06
C ALA A 384 29.07 -4.52 11.56
N LEU A 385 27.90 -4.51 10.92
CA LEU A 385 27.26 -5.71 10.37
C LEU A 385 28.08 -6.39 9.26
N LEU A 386 28.82 -5.62 8.45
CA LEU A 386 29.76 -6.19 7.45
C LEU A 386 30.91 -6.97 8.10
N LYS A 387 31.20 -6.69 9.38
CA LYS A 387 32.25 -7.34 10.17
C LYS A 387 31.68 -8.34 11.19
N ASP A 388 30.39 -8.70 11.09
CA ASP A 388 29.74 -9.63 12.03
C ASP A 388 30.38 -11.02 12.00
N ASP A 389 30.46 -11.67 13.15
CA ASP A 389 30.99 -13.04 13.29
C ASP A 389 30.21 -14.06 12.43
N SER A 390 28.92 -13.82 12.24
CA SER A 390 28.02 -14.70 11.51
C SER A 390 27.97 -14.39 10.02
N VAL A 391 28.31 -15.37 9.18
CA VAL A 391 28.27 -15.26 7.71
C VAL A 391 26.88 -14.83 7.19
N PRO A 392 25.75 -15.43 7.63
CA PRO A 392 24.42 -14.99 7.20
C PRO A 392 24.08 -13.52 7.51
N VAL A 393 24.67 -12.93 8.55
CA VAL A 393 24.48 -11.51 8.88
C VAL A 393 25.27 -10.64 7.90
N ARG A 394 26.54 -10.98 7.66
CA ARG A 394 27.39 -10.27 6.69
C ARG A 394 26.82 -10.27 5.28
N VAL A 395 26.29 -11.40 4.81
CA VAL A 395 25.65 -11.52 3.50
C VAL A 395 24.48 -10.54 3.34
N VAL A 396 23.69 -10.34 4.38
CA VAL A 396 22.59 -9.35 4.36
C VAL A 396 23.16 -7.93 4.36
N ALA A 397 24.19 -7.66 5.15
CA ALA A 397 24.82 -6.35 5.26
C ALA A 397 25.46 -5.86 3.94
N GLU A 398 25.90 -6.77 3.08
CA GLU A 398 26.41 -6.46 1.73
C GLU A 398 25.33 -5.94 0.77
N LEU A 399 24.04 -6.13 1.09
CA LEU A 399 22.90 -5.69 0.27
C LEU A 399 22.58 -4.19 0.42
N ILE A 400 23.59 -3.35 0.68
CA ILE A 400 23.44 -1.88 0.82
C ILE A 400 22.60 -1.36 -0.37
N PRO A 401 21.51 -0.58 -0.14
CA PRO A 401 20.52 -0.30 -1.17
C PRO A 401 21.09 0.34 -2.44
N SER A 402 20.84 -0.30 -3.59
CA SER A 402 21.15 0.22 -4.92
C SER A 402 20.39 1.52 -5.25
N ALA A 403 19.28 1.77 -4.55
CA ALA A 403 18.43 2.96 -4.64
C ALA A 403 19.15 4.23 -4.14
N THR A 404 20.10 4.10 -3.20
CA THR A 404 20.92 5.22 -2.72
C THR A 404 22.25 5.28 -3.46
N SER A 405 22.83 4.12 -3.83
CA SER A 405 24.11 4.08 -4.55
C SER A 405 23.99 4.66 -5.96
N THR A 406 22.87 4.49 -6.67
CA THR A 406 22.74 4.97 -8.06
C THR A 406 22.66 6.50 -8.16
N PRO A 407 21.81 7.23 -7.41
CA PRO A 407 21.83 8.69 -7.41
C PRO A 407 23.15 9.28 -6.90
N LEU A 408 23.76 8.69 -5.87
CA LEU A 408 25.08 9.12 -5.37
C LEU A 408 26.18 8.88 -6.39
N LEU A 409 26.20 7.73 -7.06
CA LEU A 409 27.15 7.45 -8.14
C LEU A 409 26.94 8.41 -9.31
N LEU A 410 25.70 8.76 -9.64
CA LEU A 410 25.41 9.75 -10.69
C LEU A 410 25.86 11.16 -10.29
N LEU A 411 25.62 11.59 -9.05
CA LEU A 411 26.13 12.85 -8.51
C LEU A 411 27.66 12.89 -8.55
N LEU A 412 28.31 11.81 -8.09
CA LEU A 412 29.77 11.67 -8.12
C LEU A 412 30.31 11.69 -9.56
N THR A 413 29.72 10.94 -10.49
CA THR A 413 30.28 10.78 -11.85
C THR A 413 29.85 11.83 -12.87
N LYS A 414 28.70 12.49 -12.70
CA LYS A 414 28.20 13.52 -13.64
C LYS A 414 28.41 14.95 -13.18
N GLU A 415 28.52 15.18 -11.88
CA GLU A 415 28.61 16.54 -11.32
C GLU A 415 29.96 16.75 -10.63
N LEU A 416 30.23 16.04 -9.53
CA LEU A 416 31.42 16.27 -8.71
C LEU A 416 32.73 15.89 -9.42
N ALA A 417 32.70 14.89 -10.30
CA ALA A 417 33.84 14.57 -11.16
C ALA A 417 34.20 15.71 -12.13
N HIS A 418 33.27 16.63 -12.40
CA HIS A 418 33.45 17.76 -13.32
C HIS A 418 33.49 19.12 -12.60
N ASP A 419 33.69 19.13 -11.28
CA ASP A 419 33.75 20.36 -10.48
C ASP A 419 34.75 21.37 -11.08
N ALA A 420 34.25 22.54 -11.51
CA ALA A 420 35.05 23.56 -12.17
C ALA A 420 35.89 24.39 -11.20
N ALA A 421 35.48 24.47 -9.93
CA ALA A 421 36.06 25.34 -8.91
C ALA A 421 37.30 24.72 -8.25
N ALA A 422 37.31 23.39 -8.05
CA ALA A 422 38.34 22.73 -7.27
C ALA A 422 38.78 21.39 -7.88
N ASN A 423 40.06 21.31 -8.28
CA ASN A 423 40.65 20.06 -8.75
C ASN A 423 40.81 19.01 -7.63
N SER A 424 40.81 19.41 -6.36
CA SER A 424 40.86 18.54 -5.18
C SER A 424 39.57 17.72 -5.03
N VAL A 425 38.41 18.31 -5.36
CA VAL A 425 37.11 17.62 -5.38
C VAL A 425 37.13 16.52 -6.45
N ARG A 426 37.57 16.83 -7.67
CA ARG A 426 37.72 15.84 -8.75
C ARG A 426 38.68 14.71 -8.35
N VAL A 427 39.82 15.04 -7.73
CA VAL A 427 40.77 14.04 -7.20
C VAL A 427 40.14 13.13 -6.15
N ALA A 428 39.39 13.68 -5.19
CA ALA A 428 38.73 12.92 -4.14
C ALA A 428 37.68 11.95 -4.71
N VAL A 429 36.91 12.39 -5.73
CA VAL A 429 35.95 11.54 -6.45
C VAL A 429 36.66 10.33 -7.09
N PHE A 430 37.77 10.55 -7.79
CA PHE A 430 38.51 9.45 -8.42
C PHE A 430 39.21 8.52 -7.41
N GLN A 431 39.68 9.03 -6.28
CA GLN A 431 40.22 8.21 -5.18
C GLN A 431 39.13 7.35 -4.55
N GLY A 432 37.95 7.92 -4.32
CA GLY A 432 36.77 7.19 -3.82
C GLY A 432 36.32 6.08 -4.77
N LEU A 433 36.19 6.37 -6.08
CA LEU A 433 35.83 5.36 -7.08
C LEU A 433 36.88 4.24 -7.17
N ARG A 434 38.17 4.56 -7.09
CA ARG A 434 39.25 3.56 -7.08
C ARG A 434 39.19 2.66 -5.84
N PHE A 435 38.93 3.24 -4.67
CA PHE A 435 38.74 2.48 -3.42
C PHE A 435 37.55 1.53 -3.52
N LEU A 436 36.43 2.00 -4.09
CA LEU A 436 35.24 1.18 -4.31
C LEU A 436 35.47 0.03 -5.31
N LEU A 437 36.27 0.26 -6.36
CA LEU A 437 36.61 -0.79 -7.34
C LEU A 437 37.62 -1.81 -6.83
N ALA A 438 38.52 -1.41 -5.93
CA ALA A 438 39.55 -2.29 -5.36
C ALA A 438 38.99 -3.23 -4.28
N ASN A 439 37.93 -2.82 -3.59
CA ASN A 439 37.28 -3.62 -2.56
C ASN A 439 36.12 -4.44 -3.16
N ASN A 440 36.38 -5.72 -3.46
CA ASN A 440 35.48 -6.67 -4.15
C ASN A 440 34.13 -6.98 -3.45
N GLY A 441 33.76 -6.30 -2.36
CA GLY A 441 32.58 -6.63 -1.53
C GLY A 441 31.22 -6.21 -2.09
N SER A 442 31.17 -5.53 -3.24
CA SER A 442 29.90 -5.06 -3.81
C SER A 442 29.78 -5.42 -5.29
N ALA A 443 29.46 -6.68 -5.59
CA ALA A 443 29.10 -7.11 -6.95
C ALA A 443 27.98 -6.24 -7.56
N ALA A 444 27.06 -5.73 -6.73
CA ALA A 444 26.00 -4.80 -7.13
C ALA A 444 26.53 -3.41 -7.54
N CYS A 445 27.43 -2.79 -6.78
CA CYS A 445 28.02 -1.49 -7.11
C CYS A 445 28.89 -1.57 -8.38
N LEU A 446 29.62 -2.68 -8.54
CA LEU A 446 30.36 -3.02 -9.75
C LEU A 446 29.44 -3.25 -10.95
N ALA A 447 28.29 -3.90 -10.77
CA ALA A 447 27.31 -4.10 -11.83
C ALA A 447 26.68 -2.76 -12.29
N THR A 448 26.37 -1.87 -11.35
CA THR A 448 25.88 -0.51 -11.65
C THR A 448 26.95 0.32 -12.37
N LEU A 449 28.22 0.24 -11.97
CA LEU A 449 29.35 0.92 -12.63
C LEU A 449 29.66 0.36 -14.03
N LYS A 450 29.61 -0.97 -14.19
CA LYS A 450 29.90 -1.65 -15.47
C LYS A 450 28.77 -1.52 -16.49
N GLY A 451 27.54 -1.30 -16.05
CA GLY A 451 26.36 -1.21 -16.91
C GLY A 451 25.95 -2.58 -17.47
N SER A 452 24.65 -2.76 -17.71
CA SER A 452 24.13 -3.81 -18.60
C SER A 452 24.23 -3.32 -20.05
N ALA A 453 24.34 -4.22 -21.02
CA ALA A 453 24.39 -3.88 -22.46
C ALA A 453 23.23 -2.98 -22.94
N ALA A 454 22.13 -2.90 -22.18
CA ALA A 454 20.97 -2.05 -22.46
C ALA A 454 20.95 -0.67 -21.74
N SER A 455 21.86 -0.40 -20.80
CA SER A 455 21.90 0.86 -20.04
C SER A 455 23.26 1.56 -20.15
N LYS A 456 23.25 2.88 -20.39
CA LYS A 456 24.45 3.71 -20.52
C LYS A 456 25.27 3.64 -19.22
N SER A 457 26.47 3.04 -19.26
CA SER A 457 27.37 2.93 -18.10
C SER A 457 27.61 4.31 -17.46
N PRO A 458 27.54 4.44 -16.12
CA PRO A 458 27.83 5.68 -15.41
C PRO A 458 29.32 6.08 -15.45
N LEU A 459 30.18 5.30 -16.12
CA LEU A 459 31.56 5.65 -16.43
C LEU A 459 31.71 6.50 -17.71
N ALA A 460 30.70 6.51 -18.59
CA ALA A 460 30.73 7.31 -19.83
C ALA A 460 30.90 8.83 -19.58
N PRO A 461 30.26 9.45 -18.58
CA PRO A 461 30.49 10.85 -18.21
C PRO A 461 31.94 11.16 -17.83
N LEU A 462 32.72 10.20 -17.34
CA LEU A 462 34.09 10.41 -16.88
C LEU A 462 35.11 10.52 -18.03
N ALA A 463 34.75 10.11 -19.25
CA ALA A 463 35.66 10.07 -20.39
C ALA A 463 36.32 11.43 -20.78
N PRO A 464 35.66 12.60 -20.68
CA PRO A 464 36.29 13.90 -20.95
C PRO A 464 37.43 14.24 -19.96
N LEU A 465 37.43 13.67 -18.76
CA LEU A 465 38.41 13.96 -17.70
C LEU A 465 39.76 13.27 -17.92
N LEU A 466 39.88 12.43 -18.97
CA LEU A 466 41.16 11.92 -19.47
C LEU A 466 42.14 13.04 -19.86
N HIS A 467 41.62 14.21 -20.22
CA HIS A 467 42.39 15.39 -20.59
C HIS A 467 42.20 16.54 -19.60
N ASP A 468 41.86 16.23 -18.35
CA ASP A 468 41.74 17.24 -17.29
C ASP A 468 43.00 18.12 -17.20
N SER A 469 42.83 19.40 -16.89
CA SER A 469 43.94 20.34 -16.73
C SER A 469 44.88 19.94 -15.58
N SER A 470 44.37 19.24 -14.57
CA SER A 470 45.14 18.70 -13.46
C SER A 470 45.78 17.35 -13.81
N GLN A 471 47.12 17.31 -13.74
CA GLN A 471 47.87 16.06 -13.92
C GLN A 471 47.51 14.99 -12.89
N ARG A 472 47.12 15.39 -11.67
CA ARG A 472 46.70 14.44 -10.61
C ARG A 472 45.37 13.76 -10.94
N VAL A 473 44.42 14.49 -11.51
CA VAL A 473 43.13 13.94 -11.98
C VAL A 473 43.39 12.97 -13.13
N ARG A 474 44.19 13.37 -14.13
CA ARG A 474 44.55 12.49 -15.27
C ARG A 474 45.24 11.19 -14.82
N GLY A 475 46.12 11.26 -13.82
CA GLY A 475 46.84 10.09 -13.31
C GLY A 475 45.96 9.08 -12.56
N LEU A 476 44.89 9.55 -11.93
CA LEU A 476 43.94 8.71 -11.17
C LEU A 476 42.80 8.18 -12.04
N ALA A 477 42.45 8.88 -13.12
CA ALA A 477 41.19 8.69 -13.82
C ALA A 477 41.02 7.34 -14.52
N TRP A 478 42.09 6.59 -14.81
CA TRP A 478 41.93 5.55 -15.83
C TRP A 478 42.73 4.25 -15.69
N PRO A 479 44.01 4.26 -15.26
CA PRO A 479 44.75 3.00 -15.06
C PRO A 479 44.10 2.05 -14.05
N SER A 480 43.22 2.57 -13.19
CA SER A 480 42.50 1.83 -12.14
C SER A 480 40.98 1.64 -12.39
N LEU A 481 40.39 2.25 -13.43
CA LEU A 481 38.93 2.28 -13.63
C LEU A 481 38.42 1.37 -14.75
N ALA A 482 39.26 1.03 -15.74
CA ALA A 482 38.92 0.07 -16.79
C ALA A 482 40.15 -0.66 -17.33
N ARG A 483 39.97 -1.92 -17.72
CA ARG A 483 41.02 -2.67 -18.42
C ARG A 483 41.16 -2.14 -19.87
N PRO A 484 42.39 -1.99 -20.42
CA PRO A 484 42.63 -1.50 -21.78
C PRO A 484 41.79 -2.19 -22.87
N GLU A 485 41.49 -3.47 -22.67
CA GLU A 485 40.71 -4.31 -23.59
C GLU A 485 39.23 -3.87 -23.64
N ALA A 486 38.64 -3.47 -22.50
CA ALA A 486 37.25 -3.02 -22.44
C ALA A 486 37.03 -1.70 -23.22
N LEU A 487 38.02 -0.82 -23.20
CA LEU A 487 37.98 0.44 -23.96
C LEU A 487 38.15 0.24 -25.44
N LEU A 488 39.04 -0.69 -25.80
CA LEU A 488 39.22 -1.09 -27.17
C LEU A 488 37.88 -1.58 -27.73
N THR A 489 37.12 -2.38 -26.98
CA THR A 489 35.78 -2.84 -27.41
C THR A 489 34.71 -1.76 -27.54
N ARG A 490 34.84 -0.65 -26.80
CA ARG A 490 33.92 0.50 -26.87
C ARG A 490 34.26 1.47 -28.00
N LEU A 491 35.53 1.55 -28.39
CA LEU A 491 36.04 2.48 -29.38
C LEU A 491 35.18 2.59 -30.66
N PRO A 492 34.72 1.50 -31.32
CA PRO A 492 33.92 1.61 -32.54
C PRO A 492 32.48 2.08 -32.30
N LEU A 493 31.99 2.05 -31.05
CA LEU A 493 30.61 2.39 -30.68
C LEU A 493 30.43 3.87 -30.29
N GLU A 494 31.53 4.61 -30.14
CA GLU A 494 31.51 6.01 -29.70
C GLU A 494 31.43 6.99 -30.89
N PRO A 495 30.94 8.23 -30.68
CA PRO A 495 30.93 9.25 -31.71
C PRO A 495 32.36 9.70 -32.09
N PRO A 496 32.61 10.16 -33.34
CA PRO A 496 33.96 10.40 -33.88
C PRO A 496 34.89 11.28 -33.01
N PRO A 497 34.43 12.36 -32.34
CA PRO A 497 35.28 13.16 -31.47
C PRO A 497 35.81 12.38 -30.25
N LEU A 498 35.02 11.44 -29.74
CA LEU A 498 35.37 10.62 -28.59
C LEU A 498 36.23 9.43 -29.01
N GLN A 499 36.01 8.87 -30.20
CA GLN A 499 36.89 7.85 -30.78
C GLN A 499 38.34 8.34 -30.89
N LEU A 500 38.55 9.57 -31.39
CA LEU A 500 39.88 10.16 -31.50
C LEU A 500 40.57 10.34 -30.13
N ARG A 501 39.80 10.71 -29.10
CA ARG A 501 40.30 10.90 -27.72
C ARG A 501 40.67 9.56 -27.07
N LEU A 502 39.82 8.56 -27.21
CA LEU A 502 40.09 7.19 -26.74
C LEU A 502 41.26 6.56 -27.49
N ALA A 503 41.36 6.77 -28.81
CA ALA A 503 42.49 6.33 -29.61
C ALA A 503 43.80 6.97 -29.13
N ARG A 504 43.82 8.27 -28.80
CA ARG A 504 45.02 8.94 -28.26
C ARG A 504 45.49 8.34 -26.93
N LEU A 505 44.58 7.83 -26.11
CA LEU A 505 44.89 7.18 -24.84
C LEU A 505 45.40 5.74 -25.03
N LEU A 506 44.77 4.99 -25.93
CA LEU A 506 45.08 3.57 -26.16
C LEU A 506 46.32 3.37 -27.02
N LEU A 507 46.55 4.26 -28.00
CA LEU A 507 47.61 4.13 -29.00
C LEU A 507 49.00 3.93 -28.37
N PRO A 508 49.43 4.64 -27.31
CA PRO A 508 50.73 4.42 -26.67
C PRO A 508 50.92 3.03 -26.05
N LEU A 509 49.84 2.30 -25.76
CA LEU A 509 49.92 0.93 -25.21
C LEU A 509 50.29 -0.08 -26.31
N TYR A 510 49.77 0.14 -27.52
CA TYR A 510 50.01 -0.71 -28.70
C TYR A 510 51.21 -0.24 -29.52
N LEU A 511 51.45 1.08 -29.57
CA LEU A 511 52.52 1.80 -30.26
C LEU A 511 53.30 2.70 -29.26
N PRO A 512 54.02 2.12 -28.29
CA PRO A 512 54.80 2.89 -27.33
C PRO A 512 55.97 3.62 -28.00
N ALA A 513 56.13 4.90 -27.68
CA ALA A 513 57.25 5.71 -28.16
C ALA A 513 58.60 5.13 -27.67
N GLY A 514 59.60 5.08 -28.55
CA GLY A 514 60.95 4.59 -28.23
C GLY A 514 61.14 3.07 -28.26
N LYS A 515 60.16 2.28 -28.71
CA LYS A 515 60.35 0.84 -29.00
C LYS A 515 60.74 0.62 -30.46
N THR A 516 61.43 -0.49 -30.72
CA THR A 516 61.89 -0.84 -32.07
C THR A 516 60.71 -1.17 -32.99
N ALA A 517 60.85 -0.84 -34.28
CA ALA A 517 59.81 -1.07 -35.29
C ALA A 517 59.27 -2.52 -35.32
N PRO A 518 60.08 -3.59 -35.17
CA PRO A 518 59.59 -4.97 -35.15
C PRO A 518 58.65 -5.27 -33.97
N LEU A 519 58.93 -4.71 -32.79
CA LEU A 519 58.08 -4.90 -31.60
C LEU A 519 56.75 -4.16 -31.72
N GLN A 520 56.79 -2.96 -32.30
CA GLN A 520 55.60 -2.17 -32.59
C GLN A 520 54.73 -2.85 -33.66
N LEU A 521 55.33 -3.32 -34.75
CA LEU A 521 54.67 -4.10 -35.79
C LEU A 521 54.08 -5.41 -35.25
N GLY A 522 54.80 -6.14 -34.38
CA GLY A 522 54.30 -7.37 -33.78
C GLY A 522 53.05 -7.15 -32.91
N ARG A 523 53.00 -6.05 -32.15
CA ARG A 523 51.81 -5.68 -31.35
C ARG A 523 50.63 -5.27 -32.21
N LEU A 524 50.87 -4.52 -33.29
CA LEU A 524 49.83 -4.16 -34.25
C LEU A 524 49.30 -5.37 -35.02
N LEU A 525 50.18 -6.29 -35.45
CA LEU A 525 49.77 -7.51 -36.13
C LEU A 525 48.95 -8.42 -35.21
N LYS A 526 49.29 -8.50 -33.92
CA LYS A 526 48.50 -9.23 -32.93
C LYS A 526 47.11 -8.61 -32.74
N LEU A 527 47.04 -7.27 -32.66
CA LEU A 527 45.78 -6.53 -32.61
C LEU A 527 44.92 -6.76 -33.89
N CYS A 528 45.54 -6.79 -35.07
CA CYS A 528 44.86 -7.07 -36.34
C CYS A 528 44.44 -8.53 -36.50
N ALA A 529 45.23 -9.48 -35.98
CA ALA A 529 44.96 -10.91 -36.04
C ALA A 529 43.68 -11.29 -35.27
N GLU A 530 43.34 -10.52 -34.24
CA GLU A 530 42.10 -10.66 -33.48
C GLU A 530 40.84 -10.21 -34.27
N ARG A 531 41.00 -9.62 -35.47
CA ARG A 531 39.92 -9.27 -36.45
C ARG A 531 38.68 -8.60 -35.84
N THR A 532 38.87 -7.67 -34.91
CA THR A 532 37.76 -6.93 -34.28
C THR A 532 37.53 -5.57 -34.95
N ALA A 533 36.28 -5.11 -34.99
CA ALA A 533 35.93 -3.73 -35.39
C ALA A 533 36.70 -2.66 -34.58
N CYS A 534 37.17 -3.05 -33.40
CA CYS A 534 37.96 -2.28 -32.46
C CYS A 534 39.37 -1.97 -32.97
N ALA A 535 40.04 -2.95 -33.57
CA ALA A 535 41.37 -2.76 -34.17
C ALA A 535 41.31 -1.80 -35.35
N ALA A 536 40.28 -1.94 -36.20
CA ALA A 536 40.04 -1.04 -37.32
C ALA A 536 39.78 0.40 -36.85
N ALA A 537 38.94 0.59 -35.83
CA ALA A 537 38.67 1.91 -35.26
C ALA A 537 39.92 2.56 -34.65
N LEU A 538 40.80 1.81 -33.97
CA LEU A 538 42.04 2.36 -33.40
C LEU A 538 43.03 2.77 -34.51
N LEU A 539 43.17 1.93 -35.53
CA LEU A 539 44.05 2.18 -36.67
C LEU A 539 43.58 3.35 -37.53
N GLN A 540 42.27 3.54 -37.68
CA GLN A 540 41.70 4.67 -38.42
C GLN A 540 42.11 6.04 -37.84
N HIS A 541 42.31 6.13 -36.53
CA HIS A 541 42.73 7.37 -35.86
C HIS A 541 44.25 7.49 -35.70
N THR A 542 45.00 6.43 -35.97
CA THR A 542 46.47 6.38 -35.79
C THR A 542 47.22 7.44 -36.61
N PRO A 543 46.89 7.71 -37.90
CA PRO A 543 47.60 8.72 -38.69
C PRO A 543 47.47 10.16 -38.14
N LYS A 544 46.40 10.44 -37.39
CA LYS A 544 46.16 11.76 -36.77
C LYS A 544 46.87 11.92 -35.42
N LEU A 545 47.42 10.84 -34.87
CA LEU A 545 47.89 10.76 -33.49
C LEU A 545 49.34 10.31 -33.37
N ALA A 546 49.86 9.58 -34.36
CA ALA A 546 51.27 9.21 -34.46
C ALA A 546 52.07 10.31 -35.15
N ALA A 547 53.25 10.65 -34.62
CA ALA A 547 54.18 11.53 -35.32
C ALA A 547 54.75 10.81 -36.56
N PRO A 548 55.00 11.53 -37.70
CA PRO A 548 55.45 10.92 -38.96
C PRO A 548 56.74 10.11 -38.87
N SER A 549 57.55 10.31 -37.82
CA SER A 549 58.79 9.57 -37.57
C SER A 549 58.58 8.12 -37.11
N ALA A 550 57.37 7.74 -36.71
CA ALA A 550 57.04 6.37 -36.31
C ALA A 550 56.50 5.49 -37.46
N ILE A 551 56.17 6.10 -38.60
CA ILE A 551 55.59 5.41 -39.77
C ILE A 551 56.68 5.33 -40.85
N VAL A 552 57.53 4.31 -40.74
CA VAL A 552 58.29 3.68 -41.85
C VAL A 552 59.19 4.62 -42.70
N LYS A 553 60.48 4.72 -42.36
CA LYS A 553 61.53 4.87 -43.39
C LYS A 553 61.88 3.48 -43.94
N ALA A 554 61.04 2.94 -44.81
CA ALA A 554 61.43 1.84 -45.68
C ALA A 554 62.26 2.43 -46.82
N ARG A 555 63.58 2.29 -46.71
CA ARG A 555 64.52 2.61 -47.79
C ARG A 555 64.47 1.45 -48.79
N ALA A 556 64.05 1.72 -50.03
CA ALA A 556 64.17 0.76 -51.11
C ALA A 556 65.66 0.49 -51.41
N PRO A 557 66.10 -0.77 -51.58
CA PRO A 557 67.40 -1.07 -52.18
C PRO A 557 67.31 -1.00 -53.72
N PRO A 558 68.47 -0.84 -54.41
CA PRO A 558 68.53 -0.51 -55.84
C PRO A 558 67.98 -1.59 -56.77
#